data_AF-A0A9D6FXR5-F1
#
_entry.id   AF-A0A9D6FXR5-F1
#
_cell.length_a   1.000
_cell.length_b   1.000
_cell.length_c   1.000
_cell.angle_alpha   90.00
_cell.angle_beta   90.00
_cell.angle_gamma   90.00
#
_symmetry.space_group_name_H-M   'P 1'
#
loop_
_entity.id
_entity.type
_entity.pdbx_description
1 polymer ?
#
loop_
_entity_poly.entity_id
_entity_poly.type
_entity_poly.pdbx_seq_one_letter_code
_entity_poly.pdbx_strand_id
1 'polypeptide(L)'
;MKANYGYADGSGEYFITIDTDVCDGCGECARVCPSSLFEVAPDDYDQVVARVKEKLTRSVGVLCPGYERCRDKVPDCHAVCRVGAISHSW
;
A
#
# COMPACT_ATOMS: atom_id res chain seq x y z
N MET A 1 -13.96 0.39 1.37
CA MET A 1 -14.01 -0.02 -0.04
C MET A 1 -12.60 -0.42 -0.43
N LYS A 2 -12.41 -1.28 -1.43
CA LYS A 2 -11.05 -1.71 -1.82
C LYS A 2 -10.50 -0.84 -2.94
N ALA A 3 -9.52 0.00 -2.63
CA ALA A 3 -8.79 0.81 -3.60
C ALA A 3 -7.55 0.06 -4.09
N ASN A 4 -7.39 -0.09 -5.39
CA ASN A 4 -6.28 -0.81 -6.01
C ASN A 4 -5.28 0.17 -6.62
N TYR A 5 -4.01 0.07 -6.21
CA TYR A 5 -2.93 0.90 -6.70
C TYR A 5 -1.89 0.03 -7.39
N GLY A 6 -1.83 0.08 -8.71
CA GLY A 6 -0.90 -0.74 -9.46
C GLY A 6 -1.10 -0.76 -10.95
N TYR A 7 -0.51 -1.77 -11.58
CA TYR A 7 -0.62 -2.05 -13.00
C TYR A 7 -0.58 -3.55 -13.26
N ALA A 8 -1.13 -3.94 -14.41
CA ALA A 8 -0.99 -5.26 -15.00
C ALA A 8 -0.35 -5.11 -16.38
N ASP A 9 0.68 -5.90 -16.66
CA ASP A 9 1.31 -5.97 -17.98
C ASP A 9 1.79 -7.39 -18.29
N GLY A 10 2.56 -7.56 -19.37
CA GLY A 10 3.09 -8.86 -19.76
C GLY A 10 4.07 -9.51 -18.76
N SER A 11 4.53 -8.78 -17.74
CA SER A 11 5.43 -9.26 -16.70
C SER A 11 4.71 -9.71 -15.41
N GLY A 12 3.42 -9.39 -15.26
CA GLY A 12 2.62 -9.77 -14.09
C GLY A 12 1.61 -8.71 -13.66
N GLU A 13 0.95 -8.97 -12.53
CA GLU A 13 -0.02 -8.08 -11.89
C GLU A 13 0.55 -7.56 -10.56
N TYR A 14 0.75 -6.25 -10.47
CA TYR A 14 1.39 -5.59 -9.33
C TYR A 14 0.44 -4.56 -8.73
N PHE A 15 -0.44 -5.00 -7.84
CA PHE A 15 -1.40 -4.17 -7.14
C PHE A 15 -1.21 -4.21 -5.62
N ILE A 16 -1.10 -3.03 -5.01
CA ILE A 16 -1.31 -2.84 -3.59
C ILE A 16 -2.77 -2.45 -3.42
N THR A 17 -3.53 -3.26 -2.67
CA THR A 17 -4.92 -2.95 -2.34
C THR A 17 -4.99 -2.43 -0.92
N ILE A 18 -5.73 -1.34 -0.73
CA ILE A 18 -6.03 -0.80 0.58
C ILE A 18 -7.54 -0.84 0.77
N ASP A 19 -7.99 -1.51 1.82
CA ASP A 19 -9.36 -1.49 2.25
C ASP A 19 -9.62 -0.24 3.10
N THR A 20 -10.20 0.78 2.47
CA THR A 20 -10.48 2.06 3.08
C THR A 20 -11.64 2.01 4.08
N ASP A 21 -12.47 0.94 4.10
CA ASP A 21 -13.53 0.83 5.12
C ASP A 21 -12.95 0.53 6.51
N VAL A 22 -11.79 -0.14 6.54
CA VAL A 22 -11.11 -0.54 7.78
C VAL A 22 -9.86 0.29 8.06
N CYS A 23 -9.34 1.00 7.05
CA CYS A 23 -8.18 1.88 7.22
C CYS A 23 -8.52 3.03 8.19
N ASP A 24 -7.72 3.19 9.25
CA ASP A 24 -7.88 4.23 10.27
C ASP A 24 -7.05 5.50 9.97
N GLY A 25 -6.37 5.55 8.82
CA GLY A 25 -5.54 6.69 8.42
C GLY A 25 -4.31 6.93 9.30
N CYS A 26 -3.88 5.97 10.13
CA CYS A 26 -2.82 6.19 11.13
C CYS A 26 -1.44 6.54 10.53
N GLY A 27 -1.18 6.19 9.27
CA GLY A 27 0.04 6.60 8.54
C GLY A 27 1.31 5.81 8.86
N GLU A 28 1.25 4.80 9.73
CA GLU A 28 2.43 4.00 10.09
C GLU A 28 3.01 3.26 8.87
N CYS A 29 2.17 2.83 7.91
CA CYS A 29 2.63 2.23 6.65
C CYS A 29 3.52 3.18 5.83
N ALA A 30 3.22 4.49 5.85
CA ALA A 30 4.04 5.50 5.17
C ALA A 30 5.36 5.76 5.88
N ARG A 31 5.38 5.62 7.21
CA ARG A 31 6.58 5.78 8.03
C ARG A 31 7.58 4.64 7.85
N VAL A 32 7.10 3.39 7.76
CA VAL A 32 7.97 2.22 7.75
C VAL A 32 8.36 1.73 6.35
N CYS A 33 7.60 2.10 5.31
CA CYS A 33 7.89 1.67 3.94
C CYS A 33 9.23 2.25 3.46
N PRO A 34 10.26 1.42 3.19
CA PRO A 34 11.58 1.91 2.77
C PRO A 34 11.53 2.69 1.46
N SER A 35 10.64 2.27 0.55
CA SER A 35 10.44 2.90 -0.76
C SER A 35 9.50 4.12 -0.71
N SER A 36 9.03 4.50 0.48
CA SER A 36 8.16 5.67 0.69
C SER A 36 6.93 5.70 -0.25
N LEU A 37 6.33 4.54 -0.48
CA LEU A 37 5.25 4.34 -1.45
C LEU A 37 3.91 4.90 -0.97
N PHE A 38 3.65 4.83 0.33
CA PHE A 38 2.39 5.26 0.91
C PHE A 38 2.39 6.75 1.24
N GLU A 39 1.20 7.33 1.21
CA GLU A 39 0.85 8.63 1.77
C GLU A 39 -0.52 8.53 2.44
N VAL A 40 -0.84 9.47 3.33
CA VAL A 40 -2.16 9.58 3.95
C VAL A 40 -2.84 10.82 3.39
N ALA A 41 -4.05 10.65 2.87
CA ALA A 41 -4.83 11.72 2.25
C ALA A 41 -6.32 11.44 2.40
N PRO A 42 -7.18 12.47 2.32
CA PRO A 42 -8.62 12.27 2.21
C PRO A 42 -8.96 11.53 0.91
N ASP A 43 -9.93 10.61 0.99
CA ASP A 43 -10.59 10.00 -0.16
C ASP A 43 -11.79 10.82 -0.65
N ASP A 44 -12.55 10.26 -1.61
CA ASP A 44 -13.73 10.91 -2.20
C ASP A 44 -14.89 11.13 -1.20
N TYR A 45 -14.80 10.55 0.00
CA TYR A 45 -15.77 10.66 1.09
C TYR A 45 -15.23 11.44 2.29
N ASP A 46 -14.17 12.24 2.08
CA ASP A 46 -13.46 13.01 3.12
C ASP A 46 -12.90 12.14 4.27
N GLN A 47 -12.76 10.83 4.07
CA GLN A 47 -12.14 9.94 5.04
C GLN A 47 -10.62 9.95 4.85
N VAL A 48 -9.89 10.21 5.94
CA VAL A 48 -8.43 10.20 5.91
C VAL A 48 -7.94 8.76 5.91
N VAL A 49 -7.41 8.31 4.77
CA VAL A 49 -6.97 6.93 4.57
C VAL A 49 -5.57 6.87 3.96
N ALA A 50 -4.92 5.72 4.10
CA ALA A 50 -3.67 5.47 3.41
C ALA A 50 -3.94 5.20 1.91
N ARG A 51 -3.05 5.69 1.05
CA ARG A 51 -3.03 5.41 -0.39
C ARG A 51 -1.60 5.28 -0.89
N VAL A 52 -1.40 4.65 -2.05
CA VAL A 52 -0.11 4.70 -2.74
C VAL A 52 -0.01 6.01 -3.51
N LYS A 53 1.16 6.67 -3.45
CA LYS A 53 1.43 7.91 -4.19
C LYS A 53 1.18 7.68 -5.68
N GLU A 54 0.34 8.51 -6.28
CA GLU A 54 -0.09 8.38 -7.68
C GLU A 54 1.09 8.27 -8.67
N LYS A 55 2.15 9.04 -8.42
CA LYS A 55 3.39 9.05 -9.23
C LYS A 55 4.14 7.71 -9.24
N LEU A 56 3.91 6.86 -8.24
CA LEU A 56 4.60 5.58 -8.05
C LEU A 56 3.71 4.38 -8.43
N THR A 57 2.42 4.59 -8.67
CA THR A 57 1.45 3.53 -9.00
C THR A 57 1.89 2.69 -10.21
N ARG A 58 2.47 3.31 -11.24
CA ARG A 58 2.96 2.62 -12.46
C ARG A 58 4.32 1.94 -12.31
N SER A 59 4.98 2.11 -11.17
CA SER A 59 6.30 1.52 -10.89
C SER A 59 6.30 0.73 -9.58
N VAL A 60 5.13 0.43 -9.02
CA VAL A 60 5.00 -0.19 -7.71
C VAL A 60 5.65 -1.58 -7.67
N GLY A 61 5.52 -2.40 -8.73
CA GLY A 61 6.17 -3.71 -8.84
C GLY A 61 7.70 -3.65 -8.90
N VAL A 62 8.26 -2.53 -9.32
CA VAL A 62 9.72 -2.29 -9.36
C VAL A 62 10.23 -1.79 -8.00
N LEU A 63 9.42 -0.97 -7.31
CA LEU A 63 9.81 -0.28 -6.07
C LEU A 63 9.48 -1.08 -4.80
N CYS A 64 8.42 -1.89 -4.82
CA CYS A 64 8.03 -2.77 -3.73
C CYS A 64 8.40 -4.22 -4.12
N PRO A 65 9.22 -4.92 -3.33
CA PRO A 65 9.62 -6.29 -3.63
C PRO A 65 8.50 -7.33 -3.40
N GLY A 66 7.27 -6.89 -3.06
CA GLY A 66 6.15 -7.77 -2.71
C GLY A 66 6.12 -8.10 -1.22
N TYR A 67 5.00 -8.59 -0.72
CA TYR A 67 4.84 -8.85 0.72
C TYR A 67 5.79 -9.96 1.19
N GLU A 68 5.88 -11.07 0.45
CA GLU A 68 6.68 -12.23 0.86
C GLU A 68 8.16 -11.89 1.05
N ARG A 69 8.70 -10.96 0.24
CA ARG A 69 10.08 -10.51 0.35
C ARG A 69 10.26 -9.36 1.34
N CYS A 70 9.23 -8.54 1.51
CA CYS A 70 9.30 -7.36 2.39
C CYS A 70 9.10 -7.72 3.87
N ARG A 71 8.35 -8.79 4.18
CA ARG A 71 8.03 -9.18 5.57
C ARG A 71 9.27 -9.43 6.46
N ASP A 72 10.41 -9.76 5.87
CA ASP A 72 11.66 -9.96 6.60
C ASP A 72 12.30 -8.63 7.06
N LYS A 73 11.84 -7.48 6.53
CA LYS A 73 12.26 -6.14 6.91
C LYS A 73 11.29 -5.53 7.92
N VAL A 74 11.40 -5.99 9.17
CA VAL A 74 10.54 -5.53 10.27
C VAL A 74 11.03 -4.17 10.82
N PRO A 75 10.13 -3.21 11.08
CA PRO A 75 8.69 -3.26 10.80
C PRO A 75 8.36 -2.99 9.32
N ASP A 76 7.49 -3.81 8.72
CA ASP A 76 6.96 -3.61 7.36
C ASP A 76 5.51 -3.09 7.39
N CYS A 77 4.95 -2.77 6.21
CA CYS A 77 3.63 -2.17 6.10
C CYS A 77 2.47 -3.06 6.61
N HIS A 78 2.57 -4.39 6.50
CA HIS A 78 1.56 -5.30 7.05
C HIS A 78 1.71 -5.42 8.56
N ALA A 79 2.95 -5.54 9.06
CA ALA A 79 3.22 -5.66 10.49
C ALA A 79 2.74 -4.46 11.31
N VAL A 80 2.82 -3.24 10.77
CA VAL A 80 2.32 -2.03 11.45
C VAL A 80 0.84 -1.77 11.26
N CYS A 81 0.20 -2.42 10.28
CA CYS A 81 -1.21 -2.20 9.99
C CYS A 81 -2.10 -3.01 10.95
N ARG A 82 -2.44 -2.42 12.09
CA ARG A 82 -3.25 -3.05 13.16
C ARG A 82 -4.63 -3.55 12.69
N VAL A 83 -5.19 -2.89 11.69
CA VAL A 83 -6.52 -3.16 11.13
C VAL A 83 -6.48 -4.13 9.93
N GLY A 84 -5.29 -4.50 9.45
CA GLY A 84 -5.14 -5.41 8.32
C GLY A 84 -5.67 -4.87 6.98
N ALA A 85 -5.59 -3.55 6.77
CA ALA A 85 -6.16 -2.90 5.58
C ALA A 85 -5.37 -3.13 4.28
N ILE A 86 -4.13 -3.61 4.34
CA ILE A 86 -3.20 -3.61 3.19
C ILE A 86 -3.02 -5.03 2.65
N SER A 87 -3.10 -5.22 1.34
CA SER A 87 -2.74 -6.47 0.66
C SER A 87 -1.93 -6.22 -0.61
N HIS A 88 -1.13 -7.21 -1.02
CA HIS A 88 -0.36 -7.20 -2.27
C HIS A 88 -0.81 -8.36 -3.16
N SER A 89 -0.74 -8.18 -4.49
CA SER A 89 -0.93 -9.27 -5.44
C SER A 89 0.34 -10.12 -5.68
N TRP A 90 1.49 -9.71 -5.12
CA TRP A 90 2.80 -10.36 -5.28
C TRP A 90 3.67 -10.33 -4.01
#